data_AF-A0A1H4Y3G1-F1
#
_entry.id   AF-A0A1H4Y3G1-F1
#
_cell.length_a   1.000
_cell.length_b   1.000
_cell.length_c   1.000
_cell.angle_alpha   90.00
_cell.angle_beta   90.00
_cell.angle_gamma   90.00
#
_symmetry.space_group_name_H-M   'P 1'
#
loop_
_entity.id
_entity.type
_entity.pdbx_description
1 polymer ?
#
loop_
_entity_poly.entity_id
_entity_poly.type
_entity_poly.pdbx_seq_one_letter_code
_entity_poly.pdbx_strand_id
1 'polypeptide(L)' 'MMIRLRNLLVIVVLLLFSTSCDSKEDNLIEDNLEEWVCGEHNGHVLYTGPRGGCYYYNSNENKTYVDRSECDC' A
#
# COMPACT_ATOMS: atom_id res chain seq x y z
N MET A 1 -11.00 -34.39 34.53
CA MET A 1 -9.76 -34.14 33.75
C MET A 1 -9.24 -32.76 34.14
N MET A 2 -8.28 -32.69 35.08
CA MET A 2 -7.76 -31.43 35.63
C MET A 2 -6.53 -31.03 34.82
N ILE A 3 -6.72 -30.13 33.86
CA ILE A 3 -5.62 -29.53 33.11
C ILE A 3 -4.74 -28.79 34.12
N ARG A 4 -3.48 -29.21 34.26
CA ARG A 4 -2.53 -28.64 35.23
C ARG A 4 -2.44 -27.12 34.98
N LEU A 5 -2.44 -26.32 36.04
CA LEU A 5 -2.44 -24.84 35.97
C LEU A 5 -1.34 -24.27 35.05
N ARG A 6 -0.18 -24.95 34.96
CA ARG A 6 0.89 -24.63 34.01
C ARG A 6 0.50 -24.85 32.54
N ASN A 7 -0.22 -25.92 32.24
CA ASN A 7 -0.75 -26.19 30.90
C ASN A 7 -1.91 -25.23 30.56
N LEU A 8 -2.70 -24.82 31.56
CA LEU A 8 -3.73 -23.79 31.39
C LEU A 8 -3.09 -22.45 30.99
N LEU A 9 -1.98 -22.09 31.64
CA LEU A 9 -1.26 -20.84 31.37
C LEU A 9 -0.63 -20.81 29.97
N VAL A 10 -0.15 -21.96 29.46
CA VAL A 10 0.37 -22.11 28.09
C VAL A 10 -0.74 -21.98 27.03
N ILE A 11 -1.92 -22.55 27.29
CA ILE A 11 -3.06 -22.46 26.35
C ILE A 11 -3.57 -21.02 26.23
N VAL A 12 -3.62 -20.27 27.34
CA VAL A 12 -4.03 -18.86 27.33
C VAL A 12 -3.04 -18.00 26.52
N VAL A 13 -1.74 -18.24 26.64
CA VAL A 13 -0.72 -17.51 25.85
C VAL A 13 -0.84 -17.82 24.35
N LEU A 14 -1.10 -19.07 23.97
CA LEU A 14 -1.29 -19.45 22.56
C LEU A 14 -2.53 -18.82 21.91
N LEU A 15 -3.61 -18.62 22.66
CA LEU A 15 -4.81 -17.94 22.17
C LEU A 15 -4.61 -16.43 21.99
N LEU A 16 -3.70 -15.82 22.74
CA LEU A 16 -3.36 -14.40 22.64
C LEU A 16 -2.42 -14.08 21.45
N PHE A 17 -1.70 -15.08 20.92
CA PHE A 17 -0.82 -14.91 19.74
C PHE A 17 -1.55 -15.01 18.40
N SER A 18 -2.82 -15.44 18.37
CA SER A 18 -3.59 -15.65 17.12
C SER A 18 -4.34 -14.42 16.59
N THR A 19 -4.23 -13.25 17.22
CA THR A 19 -4.91 -12.03 16.74
C THR A 19 -3.91 -10.96 16.28
N SER A 20 -3.27 -11.22 15.14
CA SER A 20 -2.77 -10.14 14.28
C SER A 20 -3.18 -10.43 12.85
N CYS A 21 -4.40 -10.05 12.51
CA CYS A 21 -4.83 -9.89 11.14
C CYS A 21 -5.13 -8.39 10.95
N ASP A 22 -4.23 -7.68 10.28
CA ASP A 22 -4.50 -6.36 9.73
C ASP A 22 -5.28 -6.59 8.44
N SER A 23 -6.61 -6.71 8.57
CA SER A 23 -7.50 -6.68 7.43
C SER A 23 -7.77 -5.22 7.10
N LYS A 24 -7.18 -4.73 6.01
CA LYS A 24 -7.59 -3.47 5.39
C LYS A 24 -8.96 -3.70 4.74
N GLU A 25 -9.96 -3.04 5.29
CA GLU A 25 -11.33 -3.02 4.77
C GLU A 25 -11.41 -1.96 3.66
N ASP A 26 -11.03 -2.32 2.45
CA ASP A 26 -11.11 -1.40 1.31
C ASP A 26 -12.55 -1.37 0.78
N ASN A 27 -13.30 -0.39 1.27
CA ASN A 27 -14.60 -0.03 0.69
C ASN A 27 -14.38 0.62 -0.67
N LEU A 28 -14.82 -0.09 -1.70
CA LEU A 28 -14.85 0.31 -3.11
C LEU A 28 -15.46 1.71 -3.32
N ILE A 29 -14.58 2.70 -3.49
CA ILE A 29 -14.68 3.68 -4.57
C ILE A 29 -13.32 3.63 -5.29
N GLU A 30 -13.18 2.64 -6.16
CA GLU A 30 -11.91 2.28 -6.81
C GLU A 30 -11.62 3.23 -8.00
N ASP A 31 -11.15 4.42 -7.67
CA ASP A 31 -10.40 5.31 -8.58
C ASP A 31 -9.26 6.02 -7.82
N ASN A 32 -8.76 5.39 -6.74
CA ASN A 32 -7.46 5.70 -6.14
C ASN A 32 -6.58 4.45 -6.25
N LEU A 33 -6.17 4.11 -7.47
CA LEU A 33 -4.90 3.39 -7.62
C LEU A 33 -3.87 4.26 -6.88
N GLU A 34 -3.31 3.74 -5.79
CA GLU A 34 -2.31 4.44 -4.99
C GLU A 34 -1.24 5.00 -5.93
N GLU A 35 -1.27 6.31 -6.16
CA GLU A 35 -0.27 7.00 -6.95
C GLU A 35 1.06 6.78 -6.22
N TRP A 36 1.93 5.97 -6.79
CA TRP A 36 3.23 5.67 -6.19
C TRP A 36 4.34 6.33 -7.02
N VAL A 37 5.43 6.68 -6.35
CA VAL A 37 6.57 7.36 -6.99
C VAL A 37 7.24 6.39 -7.95
N CYS A 38 7.22 6.74 -9.22
CA CYS A 38 7.57 5.84 -10.30
C CYS A 38 8.83 6.26 -11.06
N GLY A 39 9.57 7.25 -10.56
CA GLY A 39 10.86 7.66 -11.12
C GLY A 39 11.07 9.17 -11.11
N GLU A 40 12.07 9.61 -11.85
CA GLU A 40 12.38 11.02 -12.07
C GLU A 40 12.68 11.27 -13.55
N HIS A 41 12.10 12.33 -14.12
CA HIS A 41 12.36 12.75 -15.49
C HIS A 41 12.55 14.26 -15.54
N ASN A 42 13.68 14.71 -16.09
CA ASN A 42 14.02 16.14 -16.20
C ASN A 42 13.93 16.92 -14.86
N GLY A 43 14.29 16.28 -13.74
CA GLY A 43 14.21 16.92 -12.41
C GLY A 43 12.80 16.90 -11.79
N HIS A 44 11.84 16.24 -12.43
CA HIS A 44 10.48 16.08 -11.93
C HIS A 44 10.24 14.66 -11.46
N VAL A 45 9.71 14.53 -10.24
CA VAL A 45 9.25 13.24 -9.71
C VAL A 45 8.02 12.79 -10.50
N LEU A 46 8.08 11.57 -11.02
CA LEU A 46 7.00 10.92 -11.73
C LEU A 46 6.16 10.07 -10.78
N TYR A 47 4.87 10.01 -11.05
CA TYR A 47 3.87 9.21 -10.35
C TYR A 47 3.10 8.34 -11.32
N THR A 48 2.67 7.17 -10.88
CA THR A 48 1.81 6.26 -11.64
C THR A 48 0.40 6.80 -11.76
N GLY A 49 -0.11 6.83 -12.99
CA GLY A 49 -1.48 7.23 -13.31
C GLY A 49 -2.44 6.03 -13.45
N PRO A 50 -3.76 6.30 -13.41
CA PRO A 50 -4.81 5.28 -13.33
C PRO A 50 -4.87 4.33 -14.54
N ARG A 51 -4.24 4.69 -15.67
CA ARG A 51 -4.19 3.88 -16.89
C ARG A 51 -2.81 3.27 -17.16
N GLY A 52 -1.95 3.23 -16.15
CA GLY A 52 -0.58 2.70 -16.26
C GLY A 52 0.39 3.59 -17.04
N GLY A 53 0.06 4.87 -17.21
CA GLY A 53 0.99 5.91 -17.67
C GLY A 53 1.63 6.64 -16.48
N CYS A 54 2.54 7.58 -16.75
CA CYS A 54 3.20 8.37 -15.71
C CYS A 54 2.95 9.86 -15.91
N TYR A 55 2.96 10.61 -14.82
CA TYR A 55 2.85 12.06 -14.87
C TYR A 55 3.65 12.70 -13.73
N TYR A 56 3.95 13.99 -13.87
CA TYR A 56 4.45 14.83 -12.78
C TYR A 56 3.50 16.00 -12.53
N TYR A 57 3.66 16.64 -11.38
CA TYR A 57 3.00 17.90 -11.07
C TYR A 57 3.85 19.08 -11.57
N ASN A 58 3.32 19.88 -12.49
CA ASN A 58 4.01 21.07 -12.98
C ASN A 58 3.93 22.23 -11.97
N SER A 59 4.55 23.38 -12.29
CA SER A 59 4.59 24.55 -11.41
C SER A 59 3.22 25.14 -11.06
N ASN A 60 2.18 24.80 -11.82
CA ASN A 60 0.80 25.19 -11.58
C ASN A 60 -0.02 24.07 -10.93
N GLU A 61 0.65 23.05 -10.36
CA GLU A 61 0.06 21.89 -9.68
C GLU A 61 -0.85 21.02 -10.55
N ASN A 62 -0.74 21.14 -11.88
CA ASN A 62 -1.47 20.29 -12.82
C ASN A 62 -0.66 19.04 -13.19
N LYS A 63 -1.36 17.93 -13.42
CA LYS A 63 -0.76 16.68 -13.89
C LYS A 63 -0.34 16.81 -15.35
N THR A 64 0.94 16.65 -15.62
CA THR A 64 1.50 16.57 -16.98
C THR A 64 1.95 15.14 -17.23
N TYR A 65 1.29 14.46 -18.16
CA TYR A 65 1.65 13.09 -18.55
C TYR A 65 2.91 13.07 -19.41
N VAL A 66 3.74 12.05 -19.18
CA VAL A 66 4.93 11.75 -19.98
C VAL A 66 4.72 10.47 -20.78
N ASP A 67 5.55 10.28 -21.80
CA ASP A 67 5.55 9.03 -22.56
C ASP A 67 5.87 7.84 -21.65
N ARG A 68 5.28 6.70 -21.96
CA ARG A 68 5.48 5.49 -21.16
C ARG A 68 6.92 4.97 -21.19
N SER A 69 7.71 5.37 -22.20
CA SER A 69 9.15 5.09 -22.24
C SER A 69 9.95 5.88 -21.21
N GLU A 70 9.42 6.99 -20.72
CA GLU A 70 10.03 7.85 -19.70
C GLU A 70 9.61 7.46 -18.28
N CYS A 71 8.65 6.55 -18.16
CA CYS A 71 8.30 5.90 -16.90
C CYS A 71 9.44 4.99 -16.45
N ASP A 72 10.00 5.21 -15.27
CA ASP A 72 11.00 4.32 -14.64
C ASP A 72 10.36 3.53 -13.48
N CYS A 73 9.18 2.95 -13.76
CA CYS A 73 8.34 2.22 -12.81
C CYS A 73 8.77 0.75 -12.67
#